data_AF-A0A1L3GDR2-F1
#
_entry.id   AF-A0A1L3GDR2-F1
#
_cell.length_a   1.000
_cell.length_b   1.000
_cell.length_c   1.000
_cell.angle_alpha   90.00
_cell.angle_beta   90.00
_cell.angle_gamma   90.00
#
_symmetry.space_group_name_H-M   'P 1'
#
loop_
_entity.id
_entity.type
_entity.pdbx_description
1 polymer ?
#
loop_
_entity_poly.entity_id
_entity_poly.type
_entity_poly.pdbx_seq_one_letter_code
_entity_poly.pdbx_strand_id
1 'polypeptide(L)'
;MFQRVQQLIQVAAQHDKIELGTLHNAVIQCMQEYRDASTAANKRNWDAAKSGLQECLDRLWPVYFPSEEASVDPERFDQQKAARDYLLNKGYKVSAGKFSTDWNNGKVRVQRDGSVRRADLLEYATTLDLDRKKIANMEHLERRKAELEVQKLEQQVKKSDLENRKEDARWVRKEDAEIQTATLVGLLQDSLNHHLSQHQAQLLHACGGDHGRVAEFAQALEDVVAGAFNELANGRQFDVDIEEDEE
;
A
#
# COMPACT_ATOMS: atom_id res chain seq x y z
N MET A 1 0.89 -55.98 -2.15
CA MET A 1 1.47 -54.80 -1.49
C MET A 1 3.00 -54.89 -1.47
N PHE A 2 3.60 -55.85 -0.75
CA PHE A 2 5.07 -56.03 -0.70
C PHE A 2 5.75 -56.14 -2.08
N GLN A 3 5.15 -56.89 -3.01
CA GLN A 3 5.67 -57.03 -4.38
C GLN A 3 5.66 -55.69 -5.16
N ARG A 4 4.62 -54.86 -4.97
CA ARG A 4 4.53 -53.53 -5.59
C ARG A 4 5.61 -52.58 -5.06
N VAL A 5 5.90 -52.64 -3.76
CA VAL A 5 6.98 -51.85 -3.13
C VAL A 5 8.34 -52.22 -3.73
N GLN A 6 8.64 -53.52 -3.85
CA GLN A 6 9.91 -53.98 -4.42
C GLN A 6 10.09 -53.56 -5.88
N GLN A 7 9.03 -53.67 -6.69
CA GLN A 7 9.05 -53.24 -8.09
C GLN A 7 9.29 -51.72 -8.20
N LEU A 8 8.62 -50.91 -7.40
CA LEU A 8 8.85 -49.46 -7.38
C LEU A 8 10.26 -49.10 -6.89
N ILE A 9 10.79 -49.77 -5.87
CA ILE A 9 12.15 -49.51 -5.39
C ILE A 9 13.20 -49.78 -6.48
N GLN A 10 12.96 -50.68 -7.43
CA GLN A 10 13.93 -50.92 -8.50
C GLN A 10 14.00 -49.77 -9.52
N VAL A 11 12.85 -49.15 -9.83
CA VAL A 11 12.72 -48.17 -10.92
C VAL A 11 12.58 -46.71 -10.46
N ALA A 12 12.21 -46.49 -9.20
CA ALA A 12 11.89 -45.15 -8.69
C ALA A 12 13.13 -44.26 -8.49
N ALA A 13 12.91 -42.94 -8.53
CA ALA A 13 13.91 -41.93 -8.19
C ALA A 13 14.35 -42.05 -6.72
N GLN A 14 15.52 -41.51 -6.40
CA GLN A 14 16.13 -41.65 -5.07
C GLN A 14 15.25 -41.11 -3.93
N HIS A 15 14.56 -40.00 -4.17
CA HIS A 15 13.62 -39.41 -3.20
C HIS A 15 12.44 -40.35 -2.90
N ASP A 16 11.81 -40.91 -3.93
CA ASP A 16 10.64 -41.79 -3.80
C ASP A 16 11.02 -43.14 -3.18
N LYS A 17 12.25 -43.62 -3.44
CA LYS A 17 12.82 -44.79 -2.76
C LYS A 17 12.93 -44.58 -1.25
N ILE A 18 13.38 -43.40 -0.82
CA ILE A 18 13.49 -43.07 0.61
C ILE A 18 12.09 -43.03 1.24
N GLU A 19 11.13 -42.36 0.62
CA GLU A 19 9.75 -42.28 1.11
C GLU A 19 9.10 -43.66 1.22
N LEU A 20 9.19 -44.48 0.17
CA LEU A 20 8.67 -45.86 0.17
C LEU A 20 9.35 -46.72 1.24
N GLY A 21 10.67 -46.60 1.40
CA GLY A 21 11.41 -47.32 2.43
C GLY A 21 10.97 -46.95 3.85
N THR A 22 10.78 -45.66 4.13
CA THR A 22 10.32 -45.18 5.44
C THR A 22 8.91 -45.66 5.76
N LEU A 23 7.96 -45.55 4.82
CA LEU A 23 6.58 -46.02 5.03
C LEU A 23 6.52 -47.55 5.14
N HIS A 24 7.35 -48.27 4.38
CA HIS A 24 7.44 -49.71 4.48
C HIS A 24 7.95 -50.18 5.85
N ASN A 25 8.99 -49.53 6.35
CA ASN A 25 9.55 -49.81 7.68
C ASN A 25 8.54 -49.48 8.79
N ALA A 26 7.79 -48.38 8.66
CA ALA A 26 6.73 -48.03 9.60
C ALA A 26 5.63 -49.11 9.67
N VAL A 27 5.23 -49.69 8.52
CA VAL A 27 4.27 -50.81 8.50
C VAL A 27 4.82 -52.05 9.20
N ILE A 28 6.09 -52.39 8.98
CA ILE A 28 6.74 -53.53 9.64
C ILE A 28 6.83 -53.31 11.15
N GLN A 29 7.24 -52.11 11.58
CA GLN A 29 7.36 -51.77 12.99
C GLN A 29 6.01 -51.80 13.71
N CYS A 30 4.98 -51.14 13.18
CA CYS A 30 3.65 -51.16 13.79
C CYS A 30 3.03 -52.57 13.79
N MET A 31 3.37 -53.43 12.81
CA MET A 31 2.97 -54.83 12.80
C MET A 31 3.64 -55.62 13.93
N GLN A 32 4.93 -55.39 14.20
CA GLN A 32 5.65 -56.00 15.32
C GLN A 32 5.07 -55.56 16.66
N GLU A 33 4.85 -54.26 16.85
CA GLU A 33 4.25 -53.70 18.07
C GLU A 33 2.84 -54.25 18.35
N TYR A 34 2.03 -54.47 17.30
CA TYR A 34 0.72 -55.11 17.44
C TYR A 34 0.80 -56.61 17.75
N ARG A 35 1.81 -57.30 17.21
CA ARG A 35 2.08 -58.71 17.51
C ARG A 35 2.53 -58.91 18.95
N ASP A 36 3.38 -58.03 19.46
CA ASP A 36 3.92 -58.11 20.83
C ASP A 36 2.89 -57.66 21.87
N ALA A 37 2.09 -56.65 21.54
CA ALA A 37 0.99 -56.17 22.37
C ALA A 37 -0.25 -55.89 21.52
N SER A 38 -1.21 -56.82 21.53
CA SER A 38 -2.43 -56.76 20.72
C SER A 38 -3.49 -55.80 21.31
N THR A 39 -3.13 -54.53 21.43
CA THR A 39 -4.02 -53.46 21.89
C THR A 39 -4.77 -52.82 20.74
N ALA A 40 -5.92 -52.19 21.03
CA ALA A 40 -6.69 -51.44 20.04
C ALA A 40 -5.91 -50.24 19.46
N ALA A 41 -5.02 -49.63 20.26
CA ALA A 41 -4.16 -48.54 19.82
C ALA A 41 -3.14 -49.02 18.78
N ASN A 42 -2.46 -50.15 19.04
CA ASN A 42 -1.47 -50.70 18.12
C ASN A 42 -2.09 -51.16 16.80
N LYS A 43 -3.32 -51.71 16.84
CA LYS A 43 -4.07 -52.02 15.62
C LYS A 43 -4.34 -50.78 14.76
N ARG A 44 -4.80 -49.68 15.38
CA ARG A 44 -5.04 -48.41 14.67
C ARG A 44 -3.77 -47.84 14.04
N ASN A 45 -2.65 -47.90 14.75
CA ASN A 45 -1.36 -47.44 14.23
C ASN A 45 -0.92 -48.27 13.02
N TRP A 46 -1.08 -49.60 13.07
CA TRP A 46 -0.77 -50.48 11.95
C TRP A 46 -1.68 -50.24 10.74
N ASP A 47 -3.00 -50.07 10.97
CA ASP A 47 -3.95 -49.75 9.91
C ASP A 47 -3.62 -48.39 9.25
N ALA A 48 -3.26 -47.38 10.05
CA ALA A 48 -2.83 -46.06 9.56
C ALA A 48 -1.54 -46.13 8.73
N ALA A 49 -0.52 -46.85 9.20
CA ALA A 49 0.72 -47.05 8.46
C ALA A 49 0.47 -47.76 7.12
N LYS A 50 -0.43 -48.76 7.11
CA LYS A 50 -0.81 -49.49 5.91
C LYS A 50 -1.56 -48.61 4.91
N SER A 51 -2.45 -47.73 5.38
CA SER A 51 -3.14 -46.75 4.54
C SER A 51 -2.14 -45.78 3.90
N GLY A 52 -1.23 -45.21 4.69
CA GLY A 52 -0.20 -44.30 4.19
C GLY A 52 0.70 -44.93 3.14
N LEU A 53 1.13 -46.19 3.35
CA LEU A 53 1.88 -46.92 2.33
C LEU A 53 1.06 -47.18 1.06
N GLN A 54 -0.23 -47.53 1.20
CA GLN A 54 -1.11 -47.77 0.08
C GLN A 54 -1.35 -46.51 -0.76
N GLU A 55 -1.58 -45.37 -0.11
CA GLU A 55 -1.72 -44.06 -0.78
C GLU A 55 -0.45 -43.67 -1.54
N CYS A 56 0.72 -43.88 -0.94
CA CYS A 56 2.00 -43.64 -1.59
C CYS A 56 2.19 -44.57 -2.80
N LEU A 57 1.85 -45.85 -2.66
CA LEU A 57 1.88 -46.81 -3.78
C LEU A 57 0.95 -46.37 -4.92
N ASP A 58 -0.28 -45.98 -4.63
CA ASP A 58 -1.25 -45.60 -5.66
C ASP A 58 -0.92 -44.27 -6.34
N ARG A 59 -0.21 -43.37 -5.65
CA ARG A 59 0.36 -42.15 -6.23
C ARG A 59 1.54 -42.44 -7.15
N LEU A 60 2.48 -43.30 -6.75
CA LEU A 60 3.73 -43.54 -7.48
C LEU A 60 3.59 -44.59 -8.60
N TRP A 61 2.68 -45.55 -8.45
CA TRP A 61 2.47 -46.61 -9.42
C TRP A 61 2.17 -46.12 -10.85
N PRO A 62 1.23 -45.18 -11.09
CA PRO A 62 0.96 -44.70 -12.44
C PRO A 62 2.11 -43.85 -13.02
N VAL A 63 3.00 -43.32 -12.19
CA VAL A 63 4.15 -42.52 -12.64
C VAL A 63 5.25 -43.41 -13.23
N TYR A 64 5.53 -44.55 -12.59
CA TYR A 64 6.61 -45.45 -12.99
C TYR A 64 6.15 -46.65 -13.83
N PHE A 65 4.87 -47.02 -13.72
CA PHE A 65 4.23 -48.06 -14.50
C PHE A 65 2.95 -47.52 -15.15
N PRO A 66 3.07 -46.56 -16.10
CA PRO A 66 1.93 -46.10 -16.86
C PRO A 66 1.34 -47.28 -17.65
N SER A 67 0.05 -47.56 -17.47
CA SER A 67 -0.65 -48.52 -18.34
C SER A 67 -0.70 -47.96 -19.76
N GLU A 68 -0.40 -48.78 -20.77
CA GLU A 68 -0.42 -48.37 -22.19
C GLU A 68 -1.79 -47.80 -22.62
N GLU A 69 -2.87 -48.16 -21.91
CA GLU A 69 -4.23 -47.62 -22.10
C GLU A 69 -4.40 -46.14 -21.71
N ALA A 70 -3.48 -45.54 -20.95
CA ALA A 70 -3.62 -44.17 -20.44
C ALA A 70 -3.13 -43.08 -21.42
N SER A 71 -2.55 -43.44 -22.57
CA SER A 71 -1.93 -42.49 -23.51
C SER A 71 -2.84 -41.98 -24.62
N VAL A 72 -4.06 -42.51 -24.74
CA VAL A 72 -5.06 -41.99 -25.69
C VAL A 72 -5.93 -40.99 -24.93
N ASP A 73 -5.57 -39.70 -25.00
CA ASP A 73 -6.45 -38.62 -24.57
C ASP A 73 -7.85 -38.85 -25.18
N PRO A 74 -8.90 -39.04 -24.37
CA PRO A 74 -10.21 -39.38 -24.91
C PRO A 74 -10.72 -38.25 -25.82
N GLU A 75 -11.17 -38.63 -27.01
CA GLU A 75 -11.64 -37.66 -28.02
C GLU A 75 -12.99 -37.03 -27.59
N ARG A 76 -13.71 -37.71 -26.68
CA ARG A 76 -14.99 -37.30 -26.10
C ARG A 76 -15.07 -37.58 -24.61
N PHE A 77 -15.84 -36.73 -23.91
CA PHE A 77 -16.10 -36.83 -22.48
C PHE A 77 -17.60 -36.94 -22.24
N ASP A 78 -18.04 -38.09 -21.71
CA ASP A 78 -19.47 -38.37 -21.47
C ASP A 78 -19.98 -37.77 -20.16
N GLN A 79 -19.05 -37.48 -19.24
CA GLN A 79 -19.36 -36.91 -17.94
C GLN A 79 -18.69 -35.56 -17.76
N GLN A 80 -19.47 -34.60 -17.24
CA GLN A 80 -18.99 -33.28 -16.82
C GLN A 80 -17.77 -33.37 -15.89
N LYS A 81 -17.75 -34.34 -14.98
CA LYS A 81 -16.61 -34.58 -14.08
C LYS A 81 -15.35 -34.96 -14.85
N ALA A 82 -15.46 -35.88 -15.82
CA ALA A 82 -14.32 -36.31 -16.64
C ALA A 82 -13.74 -35.17 -17.49
N ALA A 83 -14.62 -34.32 -18.06
CA ALA A 83 -14.19 -33.13 -18.80
C ALA A 83 -13.45 -32.12 -17.91
N ARG A 84 -13.95 -31.88 -16.68
CA ARG A 84 -13.29 -30.99 -15.72
C ARG A 84 -11.95 -31.54 -15.26
N ASP A 85 -11.89 -32.83 -14.94
CA ASP A 85 -10.69 -33.49 -14.44
C ASP A 85 -9.60 -33.50 -15.54
N TYR A 86 -9.99 -33.64 -16.81
CA TYR A 86 -9.09 -33.45 -17.95
C TYR A 86 -8.52 -32.02 -18.03
N LEU A 87 -9.35 -30.98 -17.85
CA LEU A 87 -8.88 -29.59 -17.81
C LEU A 87 -7.89 -29.34 -16.67
N LEU A 88 -8.17 -29.88 -15.48
CA LEU A 88 -7.28 -29.78 -14.31
C LEU A 88 -5.94 -30.47 -14.58
N ASN A 89 -5.97 -31.68 -15.17
CA ASN A 89 -4.77 -32.45 -15.52
C ASN A 89 -3.91 -31.76 -16.59
N LYS A 90 -4.52 -31.01 -17.52
CA LYS A 90 -3.80 -30.17 -18.49
C LYS A 90 -3.32 -28.83 -17.90
N GLY A 91 -3.60 -28.54 -16.62
CA GLY A 91 -3.12 -27.37 -15.91
C GLY A 91 -4.07 -26.16 -15.90
N TYR A 92 -5.29 -26.29 -16.44
CA TYR A 92 -6.28 -25.23 -16.40
C TYR A 92 -6.91 -25.13 -15.01
N LYS A 93 -7.06 -23.90 -14.50
CA LYS A 93 -7.64 -23.65 -13.18
C LYS A 93 -9.12 -23.31 -13.30
N VAL A 94 -9.99 -24.29 -13.04
CA VAL A 94 -11.44 -24.10 -13.00
C VAL A 94 -12.04 -24.80 -11.78
N SER A 95 -12.88 -24.11 -11.02
CA SER A 95 -13.57 -24.69 -9.87
C SER A 95 -14.75 -25.55 -10.31
N ALA A 96 -15.12 -26.55 -9.49
CA ALA A 96 -16.26 -27.42 -9.76
C ALA A 96 -17.57 -26.63 -9.96
N GLY A 97 -17.81 -25.62 -9.11
CA GLY A 97 -18.99 -24.76 -9.21
C GLY A 97 -19.01 -23.94 -10.49
N LYS A 98 -17.90 -23.26 -10.82
CA LYS A 98 -17.79 -22.46 -12.04
C LYS A 98 -17.96 -23.31 -13.30
N PHE A 99 -17.27 -24.45 -13.38
CA PHE A 99 -17.39 -25.35 -14.51
C PHE A 99 -18.83 -25.86 -14.67
N SER A 100 -19.50 -26.18 -13.56
CA SER A 100 -20.90 -26.61 -13.59
C SER A 100 -21.86 -25.52 -14.05
N THR A 101 -21.68 -24.30 -13.54
CA THR A 101 -22.45 -23.13 -13.99
C THR A 101 -22.21 -22.83 -15.47
N ASP A 102 -20.96 -22.82 -15.92
CA ASP A 102 -20.60 -22.53 -17.31
C ASP A 102 -21.07 -23.65 -18.27
N TRP A 103 -21.10 -24.90 -17.80
CA TRP A 103 -21.69 -26.05 -18.49
C TRP A 103 -23.21 -25.88 -18.66
N ASN A 104 -23.93 -25.56 -17.58
CA ASN A 104 -25.39 -25.37 -17.62
C ASN A 104 -25.80 -24.12 -18.40
N ASN A 105 -24.95 -23.09 -18.40
CA ASN A 105 -25.15 -21.86 -19.18
C ASN A 105 -24.76 -22.01 -20.66
N GLY A 106 -24.37 -23.20 -21.12
CA GLY A 106 -24.07 -23.48 -22.52
C GLY A 106 -22.77 -22.86 -23.03
N LYS A 107 -21.84 -22.46 -22.14
CA LYS A 107 -20.51 -21.96 -22.55
C LYS A 107 -19.59 -23.09 -23.01
N VAL A 108 -19.87 -24.33 -22.58
CA VAL A 108 -19.26 -25.54 -23.11
C VAL A 108 -20.20 -26.12 -24.16
N ARG A 109 -19.71 -26.40 -25.37
CA ARG A 109 -20.50 -27.05 -26.42
C ARG A 109 -20.72 -28.53 -26.08
N VAL A 110 -21.89 -28.82 -25.54
CA VAL A 110 -22.36 -30.19 -25.28
C VAL A 110 -23.10 -30.71 -26.51
N GLN A 111 -22.76 -31.92 -26.94
CA GLN A 111 -23.38 -32.61 -28.07
C GLN A 111 -24.76 -33.15 -27.67
N ARG A 112 -25.56 -33.60 -28.65
CA ARG A 112 -26.93 -34.09 -28.44
C ARG A 112 -27.00 -35.32 -27.53
N ASP A 113 -25.92 -36.10 -27.45
CA ASP A 113 -25.76 -37.27 -26.59
C ASP A 113 -25.30 -36.92 -25.15
N GLY A 114 -25.10 -35.64 -24.84
CA GLY A 114 -24.59 -35.19 -23.54
C GLY A 114 -23.06 -35.22 -23.43
N SER A 115 -22.35 -35.71 -24.45
CA SER A 115 -20.88 -35.73 -24.49
C SER A 115 -20.30 -34.39 -24.95
N VAL A 116 -19.06 -34.12 -24.56
CA VAL A 116 -18.29 -32.96 -25.04
C VAL A 116 -17.07 -33.46 -25.80
N ARG A 117 -16.80 -32.91 -26.98
CA ARG A 117 -15.57 -33.23 -27.72
C ARG A 117 -14.39 -32.51 -27.10
N ARG A 118 -13.21 -33.12 -27.17
CA ARG A 118 -11.97 -32.49 -26.71
C ARG A 118 -11.73 -31.11 -27.34
N ALA A 119 -12.02 -30.95 -28.63
CA ALA A 119 -11.87 -29.66 -29.32
C ALA A 119 -12.73 -28.55 -28.69
N ASP A 120 -14.01 -28.85 -28.44
CA ASP A 120 -14.97 -27.92 -27.82
C ASP A 120 -14.53 -27.58 -26.37
N LEU A 121 -14.00 -28.56 -25.64
CA LEU A 121 -13.51 -28.38 -24.27
C LEU A 121 -12.24 -27.50 -24.22
N LEU A 122 -11.33 -27.68 -25.18
CA LEU A 122 -10.13 -26.85 -25.30
C LEU A 122 -10.47 -25.43 -25.75
N GLU A 123 -11.44 -25.26 -26.66
CA GLU A 123 -11.97 -23.94 -27.03
C GLU A 123 -12.49 -23.20 -25.79
N TYR A 124 -13.31 -23.86 -24.97
CA TYR A 124 -13.73 -23.31 -23.68
C TYR A 124 -12.53 -22.96 -22.76
N ALA A 125 -11.50 -23.81 -22.70
CA ALA A 125 -10.30 -23.54 -21.92
C ALA A 125 -9.57 -22.25 -22.35
N THR A 126 -9.54 -21.95 -23.66
CA THR A 126 -8.96 -20.68 -24.15
C THR A 126 -9.74 -19.46 -23.68
N THR A 127 -11.07 -19.56 -23.59
CA THR A 127 -11.93 -18.45 -23.11
C THR A 127 -11.70 -18.17 -21.63
N LEU A 128 -11.51 -19.22 -20.81
CA LEU A 128 -11.17 -19.10 -19.39
C LEU A 128 -9.87 -18.30 -19.16
N ASP A 129 -8.84 -18.57 -19.96
CA ASP A 129 -7.56 -17.87 -19.84
C ASP A 129 -7.65 -16.40 -20.29
N LEU A 130 -8.45 -16.11 -21.32
CA LEU A 130 -8.69 -14.74 -21.78
C LEU A 130 -9.42 -13.90 -20.72
N ASP A 131 -10.46 -14.46 -20.09
CA ASP A 131 -11.20 -13.79 -19.02
C ASP A 131 -10.29 -13.49 -17.83
N ARG A 132 -9.42 -14.43 -17.47
CA ARG A 132 -8.46 -14.24 -16.38
C ARG A 132 -7.45 -13.13 -16.67
N LYS A 133 -6.93 -13.06 -17.90
CA LYS A 133 -6.03 -11.99 -18.32
C LYS A 133 -6.72 -10.63 -18.34
N LYS A 134 -7.99 -10.57 -18.77
CA LYS A 134 -8.79 -9.34 -18.75
C LYS A 134 -9.00 -8.82 -17.32
N ILE A 135 -9.37 -9.70 -16.38
CA ILE A 135 -9.56 -9.33 -14.97
C ILE A 135 -8.25 -8.80 -14.39
N ALA A 136 -7.13 -9.50 -14.59
CA ALA A 136 -5.83 -9.06 -14.09
C ALA A 136 -5.39 -7.70 -14.67
N ASN A 137 -5.65 -7.47 -15.97
CA ASN A 137 -5.36 -6.17 -16.60
C ASN A 137 -6.26 -5.05 -16.07
N MET A 138 -7.54 -5.33 -15.82
CA MET A 138 -8.46 -4.36 -15.22
C MET A 138 -8.01 -3.98 -13.81
N GLU A 139 -7.68 -4.95 -12.95
CA GLU A 139 -7.14 -4.68 -11.61
C GLU A 139 -5.87 -3.83 -11.66
N HIS A 140 -4.96 -4.12 -12.60
CA HIS A 140 -3.74 -3.33 -12.78
C HIS A 140 -4.04 -1.89 -13.22
N LEU A 141 -5.00 -1.70 -14.14
CA LEU A 141 -5.41 -0.37 -14.60
C LEU A 141 -6.10 0.43 -13.48
N GLU A 142 -6.96 -0.21 -12.70
CA GLU A 142 -7.63 0.41 -11.55
C GLU A 142 -6.62 0.84 -10.49
N ARG A 143 -5.66 -0.04 -10.16
CA ARG A 143 -4.57 0.30 -9.25
C ARG A 143 -3.76 1.48 -9.77
N ARG A 144 -3.40 1.48 -11.06
CA ARG A 144 -2.65 2.57 -11.66
C ARG A 144 -3.42 3.90 -11.63
N LYS A 145 -4.73 3.85 -11.86
CA LYS A 145 -5.60 5.03 -11.77
C LYS A 145 -5.64 5.57 -10.34
N ALA A 146 -5.79 4.70 -9.34
CA ALA A 146 -5.77 5.10 -7.94
C ALA A 146 -4.43 5.73 -7.54
N GLU A 147 -3.30 5.17 -7.98
CA GLU A 147 -1.97 5.75 -7.74
C GLU A 147 -1.83 7.15 -8.33
N LEU A 148 -2.28 7.37 -9.57
CA LEU A 148 -2.24 8.67 -10.22
C LEU A 148 -3.17 9.69 -9.55
N GLU A 149 -4.31 9.24 -9.04
CA GLU A 149 -5.24 10.09 -8.30
C GLU A 149 -4.66 10.54 -6.96
N VAL A 150 -4.04 9.63 -6.22
CA VAL A 150 -3.28 9.97 -5.00
C VAL A 150 -2.17 10.97 -5.31
N GLN A 151 -1.39 10.73 -6.37
CA GLN A 151 -0.31 11.65 -6.75
C GLN A 151 -0.83 13.04 -7.12
N LYS A 152 -1.96 13.13 -7.82
CA LYS A 152 -2.62 14.40 -8.14
C LYS A 152 -3.08 15.13 -6.88
N LEU A 153 -3.72 14.42 -5.95
CA LEU A 153 -4.18 14.99 -4.68
C LEU A 153 -3.01 15.49 -3.83
N GLU A 154 -1.91 14.73 -3.76
CA GLU A 154 -0.69 15.17 -3.06
C GLU A 154 -0.10 16.45 -3.66
N GLN A 155 -0.08 16.57 -4.99
CA GLN A 155 0.38 17.79 -5.65
C GLN A 155 -0.55 18.97 -5.38
N GLN A 156 -1.86 18.75 -5.34
CA GLN A 156 -2.84 19.76 -5.02
C GLN A 156 -2.71 20.25 -3.57
N VAL A 157 -2.53 19.34 -2.62
CA VAL A 157 -2.24 19.68 -1.21
C VAL A 157 -0.97 20.50 -1.12
N LYS A 158 0.13 20.08 -1.75
CA LYS A 158 1.39 20.85 -1.75
C LYS A 158 1.23 22.24 -2.34
N LYS A 159 0.43 22.40 -3.40
CA LYS A 159 0.16 23.70 -4.00
C LYS A 159 -0.64 24.59 -3.05
N SER A 160 -1.69 24.05 -2.45
CA SER A 160 -2.50 24.76 -1.45
C SER A 160 -1.67 25.14 -0.22
N ASP A 161 -0.80 24.26 0.28
CA ASP A 161 0.11 24.58 1.40
C ASP A 161 1.07 25.73 1.05
N LEU A 162 1.55 25.79 -0.20
CA LEU A 162 2.40 26.89 -0.65
C LEU A 162 1.63 28.19 -0.81
N GLU A 163 0.38 28.15 -1.25
CA GLU A 163 -0.51 29.31 -1.35
C GLU A 163 -0.83 29.84 0.06
N ASN A 164 -1.26 28.96 0.97
CA ASN A 164 -1.52 29.29 2.37
C ASN A 164 -0.28 29.91 3.03
N ARG A 165 0.92 29.36 2.82
CA ARG A 165 2.16 29.95 3.37
C ARG A 165 2.47 31.34 2.81
N LYS A 166 2.14 31.60 1.54
CA LYS A 166 2.32 32.94 0.94
C LYS A 166 1.32 33.93 1.50
N GLU A 167 0.08 33.49 1.71
CA GLU A 167 -0.95 34.30 2.35
C GLU A 167 -0.56 34.57 3.80
N ASP A 168 -0.25 33.55 4.61
CA ASP A 168 0.22 33.68 5.98
C ASP A 168 1.43 34.62 6.10
N ALA A 169 2.35 34.63 5.13
CA ALA A 169 3.49 35.54 5.12
C ALA A 169 3.12 37.02 4.87
N ARG A 170 1.93 37.30 4.31
CA ARG A 170 1.39 38.66 4.17
C ARG A 170 0.73 39.15 5.46
N TRP A 171 0.28 38.22 6.32
CA TRP A 171 -0.39 38.55 7.55
C TRP A 171 0.61 38.59 8.71
N VAL A 172 0.63 39.69 9.43
CA VAL A 172 1.31 39.78 10.72
C VAL A 172 0.26 39.88 11.80
N ARG A 173 0.52 39.27 12.97
CA ARG A 173 -0.40 39.46 14.10
C ARG A 173 -0.41 40.93 14.47
N LYS A 174 -1.59 41.45 14.79
CA LYS A 174 -1.77 42.85 15.20
C LYS A 174 -0.82 43.21 16.35
N GLU A 175 -0.73 42.36 17.37
CA GLU A 175 0.18 42.53 18.51
C GLU A 175 1.65 42.64 18.07
N ASP A 176 2.09 41.79 17.15
CA ASP A 176 3.47 41.81 16.63
C ASP A 176 3.73 43.08 15.80
N ALA A 177 2.78 43.51 14.97
CA ALA A 177 2.86 44.78 14.24
C ALA A 177 2.93 45.99 15.17
N GLU A 178 2.11 45.99 16.23
CA GLU A 178 2.09 47.05 17.23
C GLU A 178 3.42 47.11 18.00
N ILE A 179 3.96 45.95 18.40
CA ILE A 179 5.28 45.85 19.05
C ILE A 179 6.38 46.35 18.13
N GLN A 180 6.40 45.93 16.86
CA GLN A 180 7.40 46.40 15.89
C GLN A 180 7.31 47.91 15.70
N THR A 181 6.09 48.44 15.56
CA THR A 181 5.86 49.89 15.41
C THR A 181 6.33 50.65 16.65
N ALA A 182 5.98 50.20 17.85
CA ALA A 182 6.42 50.81 19.11
C ALA A 182 7.94 50.79 19.24
N THR A 183 8.58 49.68 18.85
CA THR A 183 10.05 49.55 18.85
C THR A 183 10.70 50.53 17.89
N LEU A 184 10.18 50.66 16.67
CA LEU A 184 10.71 51.59 15.66
C LEU A 184 10.53 53.06 16.09
N VAL A 185 9.37 53.40 16.67
CA VAL A 185 9.11 54.75 17.18
C VAL A 185 10.03 55.08 18.36
N GLY A 186 10.25 54.13 19.28
CA GLY A 186 11.21 54.31 20.37
C GLY A 186 12.65 54.50 19.88
N LEU A 187 13.09 53.67 18.92
CA LEU A 187 14.41 53.81 18.30
C LEU A 187 14.58 55.17 17.60
N LEU A 188 13.54 55.64 16.92
CA LEU A 188 13.53 56.94 16.27
C LEU A 188 13.65 58.08 17.29
N GLN A 189 12.89 58.01 18.39
CA GLN A 189 12.96 58.98 19.48
C GLN A 189 14.37 59.05 20.09
N ASP A 190 14.96 57.90 20.39
CA ASP A 190 16.31 57.81 20.94
C ASP A 190 17.36 58.36 19.98
N SER A 191 17.29 58.00 18.70
CA SER A 191 18.19 58.49 17.67
C SER A 191 18.09 60.01 17.52
N LEU A 192 16.87 60.55 17.52
CA LEU A 192 16.63 61.99 17.39
C LEU A 192 17.17 62.75 18.61
N ASN A 193 16.90 62.29 19.83
CA ASN A 193 17.46 62.88 21.05
C ASN A 193 18.99 62.84 21.07
N HIS A 194 19.59 61.73 20.62
CA HIS A 194 21.04 61.61 20.53
C HIS A 194 21.63 62.64 19.56
N HIS A 195 21.09 62.76 18.35
CA HIS A 195 21.59 63.73 17.37
C HIS A 195 21.35 65.18 17.82
N LEU A 196 20.20 65.49 18.40
CA LEU A 196 19.93 66.85 18.88
C LEU A 196 20.85 67.24 20.04
N SER A 197 21.07 66.36 21.02
CA SER A 197 21.98 66.62 22.13
C SER A 197 23.44 66.78 21.66
N GLN A 198 23.86 66.01 20.64
CA GLN A 198 25.20 66.14 20.06
C GLN A 198 25.41 67.47 19.31
N HIS A 199 24.36 68.00 18.68
CA HIS A 199 24.45 69.17 17.80
C HIS A 199 23.83 70.46 18.37
N GLN A 200 23.31 70.44 19.60
CA GLN A 200 22.59 71.56 20.22
C GLN A 200 23.34 72.91 20.21
N ALA A 201 24.64 72.92 20.47
CA ALA A 201 25.44 74.15 20.45
C ALA A 201 25.61 74.71 19.03
N GLN A 202 25.75 73.82 18.04
CA GLN A 202 25.84 74.21 16.63
C GLN A 202 24.51 74.76 16.12
N LEU A 203 23.40 74.13 16.51
CA LEU A 203 22.05 74.61 16.19
C LEU A 203 21.79 75.99 16.81
N LEU A 204 22.17 76.18 18.08
CA LEU A 204 22.02 77.48 18.75
C LEU A 204 22.88 78.57 18.09
N HIS A 205 24.13 78.26 17.74
CA HIS A 205 25.01 79.16 17.01
C HIS A 205 24.44 79.52 15.64
N ALA A 206 23.92 78.55 14.88
CA ALA A 206 23.33 78.78 13.56
C ALA A 206 22.14 79.76 13.60
N CYS A 207 21.40 79.77 14.71
CA CYS A 207 20.29 80.71 14.96
C CYS A 207 20.74 82.06 15.56
N GLY A 208 22.05 82.29 15.73
CA GLY A 208 22.59 83.52 16.34
C GLY A 208 22.39 83.62 17.85
N GLY A 209 22.20 82.49 18.54
CA GLY A 209 21.95 82.42 19.98
C GLY A 209 23.19 82.53 20.86
N ASP A 210 22.98 82.85 22.14
CA ASP A 210 24.04 82.95 23.15
C ASP A 210 24.45 81.57 23.67
N HIS A 211 25.75 81.26 23.59
CA HIS A 211 26.31 79.97 24.04
C HIS A 211 26.20 79.79 25.55
N GLY A 212 26.08 80.87 26.33
CA GLY A 212 25.82 80.81 27.76
C GLY A 212 24.46 80.17 28.10
N ARG A 213 23.55 80.09 27.13
CA ARG A 213 22.19 79.56 27.29
C ARG A 213 21.98 78.19 26.62
N VAL A 214 23.04 77.47 26.26
CA VAL A 214 22.94 76.14 25.62
C VAL A 214 22.13 75.16 26.46
N ALA A 215 22.26 75.18 27.79
CA ALA A 215 21.50 74.31 28.67
C ALA A 215 19.99 74.62 28.65
N GLU A 216 19.60 75.89 28.62
CA GLU A 216 18.20 76.31 28.52
C GLU A 216 17.61 75.94 27.14
N PHE A 217 18.41 76.09 26.08
CA PHE A 217 18.04 75.68 24.72
C PHE A 217 17.88 74.16 24.61
N ALA A 218 18.79 73.39 25.22
CA ALA A 218 18.73 71.93 25.26
C ALA A 218 17.44 71.43 25.91
N GLN A 219 17.09 71.98 27.08
CA GLN A 219 15.86 71.63 27.78
C GLN A 219 14.62 71.96 26.95
N ALA A 220 14.56 73.17 26.38
CA ALA A 220 13.42 73.57 25.55
C ALA A 220 13.27 72.69 24.30
N LEU A 221 14.39 72.25 23.72
CA LEU A 221 14.40 71.36 22.57
C LEU A 221 13.92 69.95 22.93
N GLU A 222 14.36 69.41 24.07
CA GLU A 222 13.89 68.13 24.59
C GLU A 222 12.40 68.15 24.91
N ASP A 223 11.90 69.23 25.52
CA ASP A 223 10.47 69.40 25.84
C ASP A 223 9.60 69.42 24.56
N VAL A 224 10.07 70.08 23.49
CA VAL A 224 9.38 70.11 22.18
C VAL A 224 9.32 68.71 21.57
N VAL A 225 10.43 67.97 21.60
CA VAL A 225 10.49 66.61 21.07
C VAL A 225 9.58 65.68 21.88
N ALA A 226 9.66 65.72 23.20
CA ALA A 226 8.82 64.94 24.09
C ALA A 226 7.33 65.25 23.88
N GLY A 227 6.98 66.53 23.69
CA GLY A 227 5.63 66.96 23.34
C GLY A 227 5.12 66.30 22.06
N ALA A 228 5.91 66.33 20.98
CA ALA A 228 5.54 65.73 19.69
C ALA A 228 5.29 64.21 19.78
N PHE A 229 6.13 63.47 20.53
CA PHE A 229 5.92 62.03 20.72
C PHE A 229 4.73 61.72 21.65
N ASN A 230 4.47 62.56 22.65
CA ASN A 230 3.28 62.42 23.50
C ASN A 230 1.99 62.67 22.72
N GLU A 231 1.96 63.63 21.80
CA GLU A 231 0.82 63.85 20.91
C GLU A 231 0.59 62.63 20.00
N LEU A 232 1.66 62.08 19.43
CA LEU A 232 1.59 60.87 18.60
C LEU A 232 1.05 59.65 19.38
N ALA A 233 1.46 59.50 20.65
CA ALA A 233 1.01 58.44 21.53
C ALA A 233 -0.48 58.58 21.90
N ASN A 234 -0.95 59.81 22.10
CA ASN A 234 -2.33 60.08 22.51
C ASN A 234 -3.31 60.23 21.33
N GLY A 235 -2.83 60.46 20.11
CA GLY A 235 -3.65 60.79 18.95
C GLY A 235 -4.27 59.61 18.18
N ARG A 236 -4.09 58.35 18.61
CA ARG A 236 -4.42 57.17 17.78
C ARG A 236 -5.74 56.50 18.16
N GLN A 237 -6.80 56.91 17.46
CA GLN A 237 -7.90 56.03 17.08
C GLN A 237 -7.64 55.65 15.61
N PHE A 238 -7.22 54.41 15.35
CA PHE A 238 -7.06 53.93 13.98
C PHE A 238 -8.39 53.35 13.51
N ASP A 239 -8.98 53.95 12.48
CA ASP A 239 -10.02 53.28 11.69
C ASP A 239 -9.31 52.31 10.75
N VAL A 240 -9.56 51.01 10.92
CA VAL A 240 -9.03 49.98 10.04
C VAL A 240 -10.15 49.66 9.06
N ASP A 241 -10.07 50.25 7.88
CA ASP A 241 -10.92 49.87 6.75
C ASP A 241 -10.44 48.50 6.25
N ILE A 242 -11.22 47.46 6.53
CA ILE A 242 -11.01 46.13 5.96
C ILE A 242 -11.69 46.15 4.59
N GLU A 243 -10.92 46.27 3.51
CA GLU A 243 -11.42 46.05 2.16
C GLU A 243 -11.76 44.55 2.03
N GLU A 244 -13.03 44.23 1.83
CA GLU A 244 -13.45 42.90 1.42
C GLU A 244 -12.98 42.67 -0.02
N ASP A 245 -11.98 41.80 -0.20
CA ASP A 245 -11.58 41.34 -1.53
C ASP A 245 -12.79 40.61 -2.17
N GLU A 246 -13.38 41.20 -3.22
CA GLU A 246 -14.42 40.57 -4.02
C GLU A 246 -13.87 39.30 -4.70
N GLU A 247 -14.52 38.16 -4.45
CA GLU A 247 -14.19 36.80 -4.94
C GLU A 247 -13.99 36.66 -6.46
#